data_AF-A0A7J6QF93-F1
#
_entry.id   AF-A0A7J6QF93-F1
#
_cell.length_a   1.000
_cell.length_b   1.000
_cell.length_c   1.000
_cell.angle_alpha   90.00
_cell.angle_beta   90.00
_cell.angle_gamma   90.00
#
_symmetry.space_group_name_H-M   'P 1'
#
loop_
_entity.id
_entity.type
_entity.pdbx_description
1 polymer ?
#
loop_
_entity_poly.entity_id
_entity_poly.type
_entity_poly.pdbx_seq_one_letter_code
_entity_poly.pdbx_strand_id
1 'polypeptide(L)'
;PSYPDLNSLWVPALASMVASDKTVTLNNGMKMPIIGLGTYRTPDDVVPADVVAGIKTGYRYIDTAFMYGNHHGVGKGIAQAIKEGLVTREELFVTTKLWLIHFRPDLVRPAVEQYLEELNLDYVDQIILHFPCPLQMHDPAKDPNWMFPKNEKGEYDAMTDVKLSDTWRELEKCVDAGLVRSIGVSNFDTNEIDEILA
;
A
#
# COMPACT_ATOMS: atom_id res chain seq x y z
N PRO A 1 48.91 -31.22 -14.80
CA PRO A 1 47.49 -31.21 -14.42
C PRO A 1 46.93 -29.79 -14.48
N SER A 2 46.30 -29.44 -15.60
CA SER A 2 45.61 -28.17 -15.82
C SER A 2 44.32 -28.15 -15.00
N TYR A 3 44.15 -27.15 -14.14
CA TYR A 3 42.88 -26.89 -13.47
C TYR A 3 41.83 -26.48 -14.52
N PRO A 4 40.56 -26.93 -14.39
CA PRO A 4 39.52 -26.52 -15.31
C PRO A 4 39.22 -25.02 -15.15
N ASP A 5 38.94 -24.38 -16.28
CA ASP A 5 38.52 -22.98 -16.38
C ASP A 5 37.18 -22.78 -15.65
N LEU A 6 37.20 -22.03 -14.55
CA LEU A 6 36.03 -21.71 -13.72
C LEU A 6 34.96 -20.92 -14.48
N ASN A 7 35.28 -20.32 -15.63
CA ASN A 7 34.30 -19.60 -16.46
C ASN A 7 33.37 -20.54 -17.24
N SER A 8 33.68 -21.85 -17.33
CA SER A 8 32.86 -22.82 -18.07
C SER A 8 31.74 -23.47 -17.25
N LEU A 9 31.62 -23.12 -15.95
CA LEU A 9 30.66 -23.73 -15.02
C LEU A 9 29.49 -22.82 -14.61
N TRP A 10 29.36 -21.62 -15.18
CA TRP A 10 28.42 -20.59 -14.68
C TRP A 10 27.37 -20.07 -15.68
N VAL A 11 27.04 -20.87 -16.71
CA VAL A 11 25.88 -20.61 -17.58
C VAL A 11 25.29 -21.99 -17.90
N PRO A 12 24.17 -22.48 -17.33
CA PRO A 12 22.93 -21.75 -17.00
C PRO A 12 22.23 -22.25 -15.70
N ALA A 13 22.35 -21.53 -14.59
CA ALA A 13 21.56 -21.83 -13.39
C ALA A 13 21.14 -20.58 -12.59
N LEU A 14 21.06 -19.42 -13.26
CA LEU A 14 20.00 -18.47 -12.90
C LEU A 14 18.70 -19.03 -13.48
N ALA A 15 18.22 -20.14 -12.89
CA ALA A 15 16.79 -20.33 -12.85
C ALA A 15 16.26 -19.04 -12.24
N SER A 16 15.64 -18.22 -13.09
CA SER A 16 14.98 -17.00 -12.69
C SER A 16 14.27 -17.32 -11.38
N MET A 17 14.71 -16.73 -10.27
CA MET A 17 13.92 -16.73 -9.05
C MET A 17 12.74 -15.81 -9.32
N VAL A 18 11.83 -16.28 -10.18
CA VAL A 18 10.55 -15.63 -10.44
C VAL A 18 9.83 -15.67 -9.11
N ALA A 19 9.39 -14.53 -8.59
CA ALA A 19 8.46 -14.52 -7.48
C ALA A 19 7.27 -15.47 -7.82
N SER A 20 6.83 -16.25 -6.85
CA SER A 20 5.83 -17.31 -7.08
C SER A 20 4.54 -16.72 -7.70
N ASP A 21 4.03 -17.39 -8.73
CA ASP A 21 2.73 -17.15 -9.37
C ASP A 21 1.53 -17.58 -8.49
N LYS A 22 1.79 -18.04 -7.27
CA LYS A 22 0.77 -18.43 -6.32
C LYS A 22 -0.02 -17.22 -5.85
N THR A 23 -1.33 -17.39 -5.79
CA THR A 23 -2.26 -16.37 -5.32
C THR A 23 -3.18 -16.94 -4.26
N VAL A 24 -3.67 -16.08 -3.37
CA VAL A 24 -4.85 -16.34 -2.55
C VAL A 24 -6.06 -15.66 -3.20
N THR A 25 -7.24 -16.27 -3.06
CA THR A 25 -8.49 -15.67 -3.54
C THR A 25 -9.14 -14.94 -2.38
N LEU A 26 -9.35 -13.64 -2.53
CA LEU A 26 -10.06 -12.80 -1.56
C LEU A 26 -11.57 -13.11 -1.61
N ASN A 27 -12.31 -12.68 -0.59
CA ASN A 27 -13.75 -12.94 -0.49
C ASN A 27 -14.58 -12.30 -1.63
N ASN A 28 -14.04 -11.27 -2.30
CA ASN A 28 -14.61 -10.62 -3.48
C ASN A 28 -14.17 -11.28 -4.81
N GLY A 29 -13.46 -12.42 -4.76
CA GLY A 29 -13.01 -13.17 -5.92
C GLY A 29 -11.67 -12.72 -6.53
N MET A 30 -11.09 -11.60 -6.06
CA MET A 30 -9.79 -11.12 -6.55
C MET A 30 -8.66 -12.09 -6.20
N LYS A 31 -7.65 -12.16 -7.07
CA LYS A 31 -6.43 -12.93 -6.86
C LYS A 31 -5.33 -12.01 -6.33
N MET A 32 -4.93 -12.21 -5.07
CA MET A 32 -3.82 -11.48 -4.46
C MET A 32 -2.56 -12.36 -4.48
N PRO A 33 -1.42 -11.90 -5.02
CA PRO A 33 -0.16 -12.64 -4.95
C PRO A 33 0.25 -12.89 -3.50
N ILE A 34 0.74 -14.11 -3.20
CA ILE A 34 1.13 -14.48 -1.82
C ILE A 34 2.45 -13.87 -1.37
N ILE A 35 3.25 -13.35 -2.30
CA ILE A 35 4.53 -12.68 -2.05
C ILE A 35 4.42 -11.26 -2.60
N GLY A 36 4.72 -10.27 -1.75
CA GLY A 36 4.71 -8.85 -2.10
C GLY A 36 5.99 -8.14 -1.68
N LEU A 37 6.28 -7.03 -2.36
CA LEU A 37 7.36 -6.11 -2.04
C LEU A 37 6.85 -5.07 -1.04
N GLY A 38 7.35 -5.13 0.19
CA GLY A 38 7.08 -4.10 1.20
C GLY A 38 7.97 -2.88 1.00
N THR A 39 7.39 -1.68 1.12
CA THR A 39 8.10 -0.41 0.86
C THR A 39 8.34 0.43 2.11
N TYR A 40 8.01 -0.09 3.31
CA TYR A 40 8.22 0.65 4.56
C TYR A 40 9.70 0.95 4.80
N ARG A 41 9.99 2.21 5.17
CA ARG A 41 11.34 2.77 5.43
C ARG A 41 12.24 2.89 4.21
N THR A 42 11.75 2.64 3.01
CA THR A 42 12.47 3.01 1.79
C THR A 42 12.17 4.48 1.46
N PRO A 43 13.19 5.36 1.35
CA PRO A 43 13.00 6.75 0.98
C PRO A 43 12.29 6.92 -0.38
N ASP A 44 11.53 8.02 -0.54
CA ASP A 44 10.76 8.32 -1.77
C ASP A 44 11.63 8.40 -3.04
N ASP A 45 12.87 8.84 -2.92
CA ASP A 45 13.83 8.94 -4.02
C ASP A 45 14.54 7.61 -4.33
N VAL A 46 14.48 6.63 -3.42
CA VAL A 46 15.11 5.31 -3.57
C VAL A 46 14.10 4.25 -4.04
N VAL A 47 12.87 4.29 -3.52
CA VAL A 47 11.84 3.28 -3.79
C VAL A 47 11.49 3.06 -5.27
N PRO A 48 11.62 4.03 -6.22
CA PRO A 48 11.39 3.73 -7.64
C PRO A 48 12.28 2.61 -8.16
N ALA A 49 13.57 2.61 -7.79
CA ALA A 49 14.52 1.61 -8.24
C ALA A 49 14.20 0.22 -7.67
N ASP A 50 13.80 0.16 -6.40
CA ASP A 50 13.40 -1.08 -5.71
C ASP A 50 12.13 -1.68 -6.34
N VAL A 51 11.14 -0.85 -6.66
CA VAL A 51 9.91 -1.28 -7.35
C VAL A 51 10.23 -1.86 -8.72
N VAL A 52 11.05 -1.18 -9.53
CA VAL A 52 11.44 -1.68 -10.86
C VAL A 52 12.23 -3.00 -10.73
N ALA A 53 13.16 -3.10 -9.77
CA ALA A 53 13.92 -4.32 -9.53
C ALA A 53 13.03 -5.48 -9.05
N GLY A 54 12.07 -5.22 -8.15
CA GLY A 54 11.06 -6.18 -7.72
C GLY A 54 10.26 -6.71 -8.90
N ILE A 55 9.77 -5.83 -9.76
CA ILE A 55 9.00 -6.23 -10.94
C ILE A 55 9.85 -7.08 -11.91
N LYS A 56 11.12 -6.70 -12.14
CA LYS A 56 12.08 -7.47 -12.97
C LYS A 56 12.36 -8.87 -12.41
N THR A 57 12.29 -9.04 -11.09
CA THR A 57 12.45 -10.35 -10.41
C THR A 57 11.13 -11.12 -10.27
N GLY A 58 10.03 -10.57 -10.80
CA GLY A 58 8.74 -11.26 -10.89
C GLY A 58 7.72 -10.85 -9.82
N TYR A 59 8.03 -9.93 -8.91
CA TYR A 59 7.02 -9.42 -7.98
C TYR A 59 5.84 -8.82 -8.74
N ARG A 60 4.63 -9.13 -8.28
CA ARG A 60 3.38 -8.57 -8.79
C ARG A 60 2.53 -7.93 -7.69
N TYR A 61 2.93 -8.03 -6.43
CA TYR A 61 2.29 -7.34 -5.31
C TYR A 61 3.25 -6.29 -4.73
N ILE A 62 2.79 -5.05 -4.61
CA ILE A 62 3.48 -3.93 -3.96
C ILE A 62 2.65 -3.47 -2.76
N ASP A 63 3.26 -3.46 -1.58
CA ASP A 63 2.67 -2.95 -0.35
C ASP A 63 3.30 -1.60 0.03
N THR A 64 2.47 -0.57 0.08
CA THR A 64 2.83 0.79 0.52
C THR A 64 1.81 1.33 1.53
N ALA A 65 1.97 2.57 1.98
CA ALA A 65 1.04 3.25 2.87
C ALA A 65 1.30 4.75 2.84
N PHE A 66 0.26 5.55 3.08
CA PHE A 66 0.40 7.01 3.17
C PHE A 66 1.49 7.45 4.16
N MET A 67 1.50 6.84 5.36
CA MET A 67 2.48 7.17 6.40
C MET A 67 3.92 6.90 5.99
N TYR A 68 4.17 6.01 5.02
CA TYR A 68 5.54 5.71 4.59
C TYR A 68 6.19 6.89 3.86
N GLY A 69 5.38 7.86 3.40
CA GLY A 69 5.85 9.09 2.79
C GLY A 69 6.55 8.87 1.45
N ASN A 70 6.23 7.75 0.78
CA ASN A 70 6.93 7.32 -0.43
C ASN A 70 6.01 6.92 -1.61
N HIS A 71 4.74 7.31 -1.58
CA HIS A 71 3.78 7.03 -2.66
C HIS A 71 4.26 7.56 -4.01
N HIS A 72 4.81 8.78 -4.08
CA HIS A 72 5.31 9.38 -5.31
C HIS A 72 6.41 8.52 -5.95
N GLY A 73 7.33 8.03 -5.14
CA GLY A 73 8.39 7.14 -5.55
C GLY A 73 7.87 5.80 -6.04
N VAL A 74 6.93 5.20 -5.30
CA VAL A 74 6.27 3.95 -5.71
C VAL A 74 5.59 4.12 -7.06
N GLY A 75 4.81 5.20 -7.23
CA GLY A 75 4.14 5.55 -8.47
C GLY A 75 5.10 5.72 -9.65
N LYS A 76 6.21 6.44 -9.45
CA LYS A 76 7.28 6.56 -10.46
C LYS A 76 7.85 5.20 -10.86
N GLY A 77 8.10 4.32 -9.89
CA GLY A 77 8.61 2.97 -10.14
C GLY A 77 7.65 2.12 -10.96
N ILE A 78 6.35 2.15 -10.62
CA ILE A 78 5.29 1.46 -11.38
C ILE A 78 5.20 2.01 -12.80
N ALA A 79 5.12 3.33 -12.96
CA ALA A 79 5.02 3.98 -14.26
C ALA A 79 6.23 3.67 -15.15
N GLN A 80 7.45 3.65 -14.57
CA GLN A 80 8.66 3.26 -15.27
C GLN A 80 8.59 1.79 -15.72
N ALA A 81 8.17 0.87 -14.85
CA ALA A 81 8.09 -0.54 -15.19
C ALA A 81 7.07 -0.82 -16.31
N ILE A 82 5.93 -0.12 -16.30
CA ILE A 82 4.94 -0.18 -17.38
C ILE A 82 5.52 0.39 -18.68
N LYS A 83 6.18 1.55 -18.61
CA LYS A 83 6.83 2.17 -19.79
C LYS A 83 7.93 1.30 -20.39
N GLU A 84 8.69 0.58 -19.58
CA GLU A 84 9.71 -0.38 -20.00
C GLU A 84 9.10 -1.70 -20.54
N GLY A 85 7.78 -1.87 -20.48
CA GLY A 85 7.09 -3.07 -20.98
C GLY A 85 7.30 -4.30 -20.09
N LEU A 86 7.64 -4.11 -18.81
CA LEU A 86 7.88 -5.21 -17.87
C LEU A 86 6.59 -5.84 -17.34
N VAL A 87 5.54 -5.02 -17.23
CA VAL A 87 4.19 -5.35 -16.74
C VAL A 87 3.18 -4.35 -17.30
N THR A 88 1.91 -4.73 -17.24
CA THR A 88 0.73 -3.87 -17.36
C THR A 88 0.20 -3.49 -15.97
N ARG A 89 -0.69 -2.50 -15.88
CA ARG A 89 -1.27 -2.10 -14.59
C ARG A 89 -2.08 -3.24 -13.97
N GLU A 90 -2.80 -4.00 -14.79
CA GLU A 90 -3.70 -5.07 -14.39
C GLU A 90 -2.95 -6.31 -13.87
N GLU A 91 -1.67 -6.45 -14.22
CA GLU A 91 -0.80 -7.50 -13.68
C GLU A 91 -0.27 -7.19 -12.28
N LEU A 92 -0.41 -5.95 -11.81
CA LEU A 92 0.02 -5.54 -10.47
C LEU A 92 -1.16 -5.54 -9.50
N PHE A 93 -0.89 -6.03 -8.29
CA PHE A 93 -1.68 -5.83 -7.10
C PHE A 93 -1.01 -4.75 -6.25
N VAL A 94 -1.67 -3.61 -6.05
CA VAL A 94 -1.12 -2.50 -5.25
C VAL A 94 -1.98 -2.30 -4.01
N THR A 95 -1.37 -2.41 -2.83
CA THR A 95 -2.00 -2.10 -1.55
C THR A 95 -1.46 -0.79 -1.00
N THR A 96 -2.36 0.10 -0.56
CA THR A 96 -2.03 1.22 0.33
C THR A 96 -2.87 1.16 1.61
N LYS A 97 -2.59 2.04 2.57
CA LYS A 97 -3.22 2.02 3.89
C LYS A 97 -3.73 3.41 4.27
N LEU A 98 -5.01 3.48 4.65
CA LEU A 98 -5.64 4.70 5.15
C LEU A 98 -5.00 5.08 6.49
N TRP A 99 -4.40 6.26 6.54
CA TRP A 99 -3.76 6.74 7.76
C TRP A 99 -4.75 7.31 8.77
N LEU A 100 -4.35 7.29 10.05
CA LEU A 100 -5.17 7.54 11.23
C LEU A 100 -5.93 8.88 11.21
N ILE A 101 -5.31 9.89 10.62
CA ILE A 101 -5.88 11.24 10.50
C ILE A 101 -7.03 11.35 9.48
N HIS A 102 -7.30 10.29 8.71
CA HIS A 102 -8.31 10.26 7.64
C HIS A 102 -9.52 9.40 7.98
N PHE A 103 -9.68 8.97 9.24
CA PHE A 103 -10.76 8.08 9.65
C PHE A 103 -12.13 8.78 9.72
N ARG A 104 -12.15 10.11 9.85
CA ARG A 104 -13.41 10.86 9.82
C ARG A 104 -14.09 10.67 8.44
N PRO A 105 -15.41 10.37 8.37
CA PRO A 105 -16.05 9.99 7.10
C PRO A 105 -15.84 10.97 5.94
N ASP A 106 -15.92 12.27 6.20
CA ASP A 106 -15.70 13.33 5.20
C ASP A 106 -14.25 13.41 4.68
N LEU A 107 -13.29 12.78 5.36
CA LEU A 107 -11.88 12.77 4.97
C LEU A 107 -11.47 11.52 4.20
N VAL A 108 -12.25 10.43 4.26
CA VAL A 108 -11.87 9.14 3.68
C VAL A 108 -11.68 9.26 2.17
N ARG A 109 -12.71 9.70 1.44
CA ARG A 109 -12.65 9.81 -0.02
C ARG A 109 -11.58 10.81 -0.50
N PRO A 110 -11.49 12.04 0.04
CA PRO A 110 -10.41 12.96 -0.30
C PRO A 110 -9.02 12.35 -0.11
N ALA A 111 -8.81 11.58 0.97
CA ALA A 111 -7.55 10.89 1.21
C ALA A 111 -7.27 9.80 0.16
N VAL A 112 -8.28 8.99 -0.21
CA VAL A 112 -8.13 7.98 -1.27
C VAL A 112 -7.78 8.63 -2.61
N GLU A 113 -8.46 9.70 -2.99
CA GLU A 113 -8.18 10.46 -4.22
C GLU A 113 -6.76 11.05 -4.20
N GLN A 114 -6.32 11.60 -3.06
CA GLN A 114 -4.94 12.03 -2.87
C GLN A 114 -3.95 10.87 -3.06
N TYR A 115 -4.18 9.70 -2.46
CA TYR A 115 -3.23 8.58 -2.56
C TYR A 115 -3.11 8.09 -4.01
N LEU A 116 -4.20 8.10 -4.76
CA LEU A 116 -4.22 7.77 -6.18
C LEU A 116 -3.44 8.79 -7.02
N GLU A 117 -3.59 10.09 -6.74
CA GLU A 117 -2.79 11.15 -7.36
C GLU A 117 -1.30 10.96 -7.07
N GLU A 118 -0.95 10.76 -5.80
CA GLU A 118 0.43 10.54 -5.35
C GLU A 118 1.08 9.32 -6.02
N LEU A 119 0.33 8.22 -6.14
CA LEU A 119 0.76 6.99 -6.81
C LEU A 119 0.71 7.09 -8.34
N ASN A 120 0.08 8.13 -8.89
CA ASN A 120 -0.24 8.25 -10.31
C ASN A 120 -0.97 7.01 -10.87
N LEU A 121 -2.05 6.60 -10.19
CA LEU A 121 -2.89 5.45 -10.53
C LEU A 121 -4.37 5.85 -10.55
N ASP A 122 -5.15 5.24 -11.46
CA ASP A 122 -6.61 5.44 -11.48
C ASP A 122 -7.32 4.63 -10.37
N TYR A 123 -6.71 3.54 -9.92
CA TYR A 123 -7.21 2.68 -8.85
C TYR A 123 -6.08 1.97 -8.11
N VAL A 124 -6.35 1.54 -6.88
CA VAL A 124 -5.55 0.55 -6.14
C VAL A 124 -6.32 -0.75 -5.96
N ASP A 125 -5.59 -1.85 -5.88
CA ASP A 125 -6.20 -3.18 -5.73
C ASP A 125 -6.73 -3.37 -4.31
N GLN A 126 -6.05 -2.77 -3.32
CA GLN A 126 -6.49 -2.81 -1.93
C GLN A 126 -6.20 -1.52 -1.16
N ILE A 127 -7.16 -1.08 -0.35
CA ILE A 127 -6.92 -0.16 0.76
C ILE A 127 -7.25 -0.85 2.07
N ILE A 128 -6.36 -0.76 3.06
CA ILE A 128 -6.64 -1.24 4.41
C ILE A 128 -6.59 -0.12 5.44
N LEU A 129 -7.42 -0.21 6.48
CA LEU A 129 -7.32 0.66 7.66
C LEU A 129 -6.01 0.34 8.40
N HIS A 130 -5.11 1.33 8.55
CA HIS A 130 -3.73 1.05 8.99
C HIS A 130 -3.66 0.64 10.48
N PHE A 131 -4.36 1.36 11.37
CA PHE A 131 -4.59 0.98 12.77
C PHE A 131 -5.97 1.49 13.21
N PRO A 132 -6.64 0.83 14.16
CA PRO A 132 -7.98 1.19 14.66
C PRO A 132 -7.93 2.38 15.65
N CYS A 133 -7.18 3.44 15.33
CA CYS A 133 -6.99 4.58 16.22
C CYS A 133 -7.20 5.90 15.46
N PRO A 134 -8.45 6.36 15.30
CA PRO A 134 -8.75 7.64 14.67
C PRO A 134 -8.03 8.80 15.38
N LEU A 135 -7.32 9.63 14.62
CA LEU A 135 -6.64 10.82 15.13
C LEU A 135 -7.22 12.09 14.50
N GLN A 136 -7.23 13.18 15.27
CA GLN A 136 -7.66 14.50 14.80
C GLN A 136 -6.69 15.03 13.75
N MET A 137 -7.18 15.25 12.53
CA MET A 137 -6.36 15.87 11.49
C MET A 137 -5.98 17.30 11.88
N HIS A 138 -4.67 17.57 11.87
CA HIS A 138 -4.11 18.92 12.04
C HIS A 138 -3.70 19.50 10.69
N ASP A 139 -3.73 20.83 10.58
CA ASP A 139 -3.28 21.56 9.39
C ASP A 139 -1.75 21.40 9.24
N PRO A 140 -1.24 20.77 8.16
CA PRO A 140 0.19 20.59 7.95
C PRO A 140 0.99 21.89 7.89
N ALA A 141 0.34 23.01 7.56
CA ALA A 141 0.98 24.33 7.53
C ALA A 141 1.19 24.92 8.94
N LYS A 142 0.51 24.38 9.96
CA LYS A 142 0.53 24.89 11.34
C LYS A 142 1.14 23.91 12.34
N ASP A 143 1.08 22.61 12.05
CA ASP A 143 1.63 21.58 12.92
C ASP A 143 2.72 20.77 12.19
N PRO A 144 4.01 20.90 12.53
CA PRO A 144 5.06 20.07 11.94
C PRO A 144 4.92 18.58 12.28
N ASN A 145 4.11 18.22 13.29
CA ASN A 145 3.80 16.85 13.67
C ASN A 145 2.44 16.38 13.15
N TRP A 146 1.85 17.05 12.15
CA TRP A 146 0.50 16.74 11.63
C TRP A 146 0.26 15.25 11.26
N MET A 147 1.32 14.51 10.92
CA MET A 147 1.26 13.07 10.64
C MET A 147 1.01 12.22 11.90
N PHE A 148 1.39 12.75 13.07
CA PHE A 148 1.27 12.14 14.39
C PHE A 148 0.76 13.21 15.37
N PRO A 149 -0.45 13.73 15.16
CA PRO A 149 -0.95 14.93 15.84
C PRO A 149 -1.06 14.69 17.33
N LYS A 150 -0.71 15.72 18.11
CA LYS A 150 -0.73 15.71 19.57
C LYS A 150 -1.57 16.84 20.12
N ASN A 151 -2.33 16.56 21.18
CA ASN A 151 -3.12 17.56 21.90
C ASN A 151 -2.21 18.49 22.74
N GLU A 152 -2.81 19.48 23.41
CA GLU A 152 -2.08 20.44 24.26
C GLU A 152 -1.28 19.80 25.42
N LYS A 153 -1.62 18.56 25.80
CA LYS A 153 -0.91 17.78 26.84
C LYS A 153 0.23 16.94 26.30
N GLY A 154 0.45 16.94 24.97
CA GLY A 154 1.49 16.16 24.31
C GLY A 154 1.14 14.68 24.08
N GLU A 155 -0.11 14.30 24.29
CA GLU A 155 -0.66 12.97 24.00
C GLU A 155 -1.17 12.93 22.55
N TYR A 156 -1.32 11.75 21.95
CA TYR A 156 -1.96 11.65 20.63
C TYR A 156 -3.37 12.24 20.67
N ASP A 157 -3.70 13.07 19.70
CA ASP A 157 -5.01 13.73 19.63
C ASP A 157 -6.05 12.76 19.06
N ALA A 158 -6.50 11.82 19.90
CA ALA A 158 -7.39 10.73 19.51
C ALA A 158 -8.86 11.17 19.44
N MET A 159 -9.56 10.73 18.39
CA MET A 159 -11.00 10.95 18.24
C MET A 159 -11.77 9.76 18.81
N THR A 160 -12.61 10.00 19.80
CA THR A 160 -13.38 8.95 20.50
C THR A 160 -14.81 8.80 19.99
N ASP A 161 -15.26 9.72 19.14
CA ASP A 161 -16.59 9.79 18.54
C ASP A 161 -16.65 9.24 17.11
N VAL A 162 -15.50 8.97 16.49
CA VAL A 162 -15.41 8.36 15.16
C VAL A 162 -15.49 6.84 15.30
N LYS A 163 -16.54 6.24 14.73
CA LYS A 163 -16.71 4.78 14.66
C LYS A 163 -15.95 4.21 13.48
N LEU A 164 -15.33 3.05 13.66
CA LEU A 164 -14.62 2.34 12.61
C LEU A 164 -15.58 1.91 11.49
N SER A 165 -16.82 1.55 11.86
CA SER A 165 -17.87 1.22 10.89
C SER A 165 -18.28 2.40 9.98
N ASP A 166 -18.20 3.64 10.47
CA ASP A 166 -18.47 4.84 9.64
C ASP A 166 -17.35 5.05 8.61
N THR A 167 -16.09 4.91 9.03
CA THR A 167 -14.93 4.93 8.12
C THR A 167 -15.03 3.81 7.07
N TRP A 168 -15.42 2.61 7.49
CA TRP A 168 -15.56 1.46 6.61
C TRP A 168 -16.62 1.70 5.52
N ARG A 169 -17.78 2.24 5.86
CA ARG A 169 -18.83 2.59 4.90
C ARG A 169 -18.37 3.58 3.82
N GLU A 170 -17.48 4.52 4.16
CA GLU A 170 -16.91 5.42 3.16
C GLU A 170 -15.89 4.73 2.26
N LEU A 171 -15.15 3.74 2.76
CA LEU A 171 -14.30 2.89 1.93
C LEU A 171 -15.12 2.00 0.99
N GLU A 172 -16.27 1.47 1.42
CA GLU A 172 -17.20 0.74 0.55
C GLU A 172 -17.67 1.62 -0.63
N LYS A 173 -18.01 2.89 -0.37
CA LYS A 173 -18.33 3.84 -1.45
C LYS A 173 -17.16 4.10 -2.40
N CYS A 174 -15.92 4.05 -1.91
CA CYS A 174 -14.73 4.14 -2.77
C CYS A 174 -14.58 2.90 -3.66
N VAL A 175 -15.03 1.73 -3.18
CA VAL A 175 -15.14 0.51 -4.00
C VAL A 175 -16.22 0.68 -5.08
N ASP A 176 -17.41 1.15 -4.71
CA ASP A 176 -18.50 1.41 -5.67
C ASP A 176 -18.10 2.43 -6.75
N ALA A 177 -17.27 3.40 -6.39
CA ALA A 177 -16.74 4.41 -7.30
C ALA A 177 -15.59 3.89 -8.20
N GLY A 178 -15.10 2.66 -7.98
CA GLY A 178 -14.01 2.07 -8.75
C GLY A 178 -12.60 2.57 -8.40
N LEU A 179 -12.46 3.37 -7.33
CA LEU A 179 -11.17 3.89 -6.85
C LEU A 179 -10.34 2.81 -6.15
N VAL A 180 -11.02 1.83 -5.56
CA VAL A 180 -10.44 0.72 -4.78
C VAL A 180 -11.14 -0.57 -5.19
N ARG A 181 -10.41 -1.68 -5.34
CA ARG A 181 -11.05 -2.97 -5.70
C ARG A 181 -11.38 -3.86 -4.51
N SER A 182 -10.59 -3.77 -3.45
CA SER A 182 -10.76 -4.52 -2.20
C SER A 182 -10.45 -3.65 -1.01
N ILE A 183 -11.14 -3.89 0.12
CA ILE A 183 -10.87 -3.19 1.38
C ILE A 183 -10.54 -4.20 2.49
N GLY A 184 -9.88 -3.74 3.56
CA GLY A 184 -9.44 -4.60 4.65
C GLY A 184 -8.93 -3.83 5.86
N VAL A 185 -8.32 -4.55 6.80
CA VAL A 185 -7.84 -3.99 8.08
C VAL A 185 -6.42 -4.47 8.40
N SER A 186 -5.70 -3.68 9.19
CA SER A 186 -4.37 -4.00 9.71
C SER A 186 -4.30 -3.62 11.18
N ASN A 187 -3.77 -4.50 12.02
CA ASN A 187 -3.62 -4.27 13.47
C ASN A 187 -4.95 -4.15 14.25
N PHE A 188 -6.00 -4.85 13.81
CA PHE A 188 -7.30 -4.88 14.48
C PHE A 188 -7.44 -6.12 15.37
N ASP A 189 -8.11 -5.97 16.50
CA ASP A 189 -8.57 -7.06 17.35
C ASP A 189 -9.95 -7.60 16.91
N THR A 190 -10.46 -8.61 17.60
CA THR A 190 -11.73 -9.24 17.24
C THR A 190 -12.94 -8.32 17.46
N ASN A 191 -12.93 -7.48 18.50
CA ASN A 191 -14.04 -6.58 18.78
C ASN A 191 -14.14 -5.48 17.73
N GLU A 192 -13.00 -4.95 17.28
CA GLU A 192 -12.92 -3.94 16.23
C GLU A 192 -13.32 -4.52 14.87
N ILE A 193 -12.98 -5.78 14.60
CA ILE A 193 -13.47 -6.50 13.41
C ILE A 193 -14.99 -6.70 13.50
N ASP A 194 -15.51 -7.13 14.65
CA ASP A 194 -16.95 -7.32 14.85
C ASP A 194 -17.74 -6.01 14.67
N GLU A 195 -17.18 -4.86 15.08
CA GLU A 195 -17.80 -3.55 14.82
C GLU A 195 -17.96 -3.27 13.33
N ILE A 196 -16.96 -3.59 12.52
CA ILE A 196 -16.98 -3.37 11.07
C ILE A 196 -17.93 -4.34 10.35
N LEU A 197 -18.07 -5.56 10.86
CA LEU A 197 -18.91 -6.59 10.26
C LEU A 197 -20.41 -6.49 10.65
N ALA A 198 -20.75 -5.66 11.64
CA ALA A 198 -22.11 -5.51 12.17
C ALA A 198 -23.04 -4.65 11.30
#